data_AF-A0AAD4TQE3-F1
#
_entry.id   AF-A0AAD4TQE3-F1
#
_cell.length_a   1.000
_cell.length_b   1.000
_cell.length_c   1.000
_cell.angle_alpha   90.00
_cell.angle_beta   90.00
_cell.angle_gamma   90.00
#
_symmetry.space_group_name_H-M   'P 1'
#
loop_
_entity.id
_entity.type
_entity.pdbx_description
1 polymer ?
#
loop_
_entity_poly.entity_id
_entity_poly.type
_entity_poly.pdbx_seq_one_letter_code
_entity_poly.pdbx_strand_id
1 'polypeptide(L)'
;MVQLGICAFRQGLTKDEHNALLDIQSSGRAKELLGQGLLLRSLQEHNQEQEKVERRQQVPFHLHINLGLPEGIYLVSAMLLEIPYMAPHESDTP
;
A
#
# COMPACT_ATOMS: atom_id res chain seq x y z
N MET A 1 9.85 1.08 -2.07
CA MET A 1 9.01 0.36 -1.09
C MET A 1 8.11 -0.66 -1.76
N VAL A 2 7.12 -0.28 -2.60
CA VAL A 2 6.20 -1.26 -3.23
C VAL A 2 6.90 -2.39 -3.98
N GLN A 3 7.85 -2.09 -4.87
CA GLN A 3 8.55 -3.13 -5.64
C GLN A 3 9.38 -4.07 -4.76
N LEU A 4 9.97 -3.55 -3.68
CA LEU A 4 10.70 -4.36 -2.70
C LEU A 4 9.74 -5.24 -1.90
N GLY A 5 8.58 -4.71 -1.49
CA GLY A 5 7.54 -5.50 -0.85
C GLY A 5 7.05 -6.63 -1.75
N ILE A 6 6.73 -6.34 -3.01
CA ILE A 6 6.35 -7.38 -4.00
C ILE A 6 7.47 -8.42 -4.18
N CYS A 7 8.74 -8.00 -4.19
CA CYS A 7 9.87 -8.91 -4.28
C CYS A 7 9.97 -9.81 -3.03
N ALA A 8 9.87 -9.24 -1.83
CA ALA A 8 9.89 -9.97 -0.57
C ALA A 8 8.74 -10.99 -0.48
N PHE A 9 7.54 -10.63 -0.95
CA PHE A 9 6.42 -11.57 -1.04
C PHE A 9 6.73 -12.78 -1.94
N ARG A 10 7.33 -12.53 -3.12
CA ARG A 10 7.73 -13.60 -4.04
C ARG A 10 8.76 -14.56 -3.43
N GLN A 11 9.56 -14.07 -2.48
CA GLN A 11 10.54 -14.87 -1.75
C GLN A 11 9.95 -15.54 -0.49
N GLY A 12 8.66 -15.34 -0.18
CA GLY A 12 8.02 -15.87 1.03
C GLY A 12 8.41 -15.13 2.31
N LEU A 13 9.00 -13.94 2.21
CA LEU A 13 9.41 -13.12 3.35
C LEU A 13 8.22 -12.28 3.86
N THR A 14 7.20 -12.96 4.42
CA THR A 14 5.91 -12.36 4.82
C THR A 14 6.05 -11.18 5.77
N LYS A 15 6.96 -11.25 6.76
CA LYS A 15 7.18 -10.15 7.71
C LYS A 15 7.81 -8.92 7.04
N ASP A 16 8.79 -9.15 6.17
CA ASP A 16 9.51 -8.07 5.50
C ASP A 16 8.62 -7.37 4.47
N GLU A 17 7.82 -8.12 3.72
CA GLU A 17 6.85 -7.52 2.81
C GLU A 17 5.74 -6.78 3.56
N HIS A 18 5.16 -7.37 4.63
CA HIS A 18 4.14 -6.70 5.42
C HIS A 18 4.64 -5.34 5.94
N ASN A 19 5.85 -5.30 6.51
CA ASN A 19 6.48 -4.06 6.97
C ASN A 19 6.75 -3.07 5.81
N ALA A 20 7.18 -3.56 4.65
CA ALA A 20 7.49 -2.71 3.50
C ALA A 20 6.25 -2.09 2.83
N LEU A 21 5.08 -2.72 2.97
CA LEU A 21 3.82 -2.25 2.40
C LEU A 21 2.92 -1.51 3.41
N LEU A 22 3.15 -1.67 4.71
CA LEU A 22 2.35 -1.08 5.79
C LEU A 22 2.12 0.43 5.63
N ASP A 23 3.18 1.22 5.43
CA ASP A 23 3.09 2.68 5.33
C ASP A 23 2.27 3.13 4.11
N ILE A 24 2.37 2.39 3.00
CA ILE A 24 1.66 2.72 1.77
C ILE A 24 0.18 2.38 1.89
N GLN A 25 -0.14 1.22 2.45
CA GLN A 25 -1.52 0.77 2.59
C GLN A 25 -2.29 1.51 3.69
N SER A 26 -1.64 1.83 4.82
CA SER A 26 -2.25 2.59 5.91
C SER A 26 -2.60 4.03 5.53
N SER A 27 -1.91 4.60 4.55
CA SER A 27 -2.12 6.00 4.12
C SER A 27 -3.49 6.26 3.46
N GLY A 28 -4.10 5.23 2.84
CA GLY A 28 -5.27 5.40 1.96
C GLY A 28 -5.01 6.28 0.71
N ARG A 29 -3.77 6.72 0.49
CA ARG A 29 -3.34 7.64 -0.59
C ARG A 29 -2.32 6.99 -1.53
N ALA A 30 -2.30 5.65 -1.62
CA ALA A 30 -1.32 4.90 -2.40
C ALA A 30 -1.19 5.36 -3.86
N LYS A 31 -2.31 5.74 -4.50
CA LYS A 31 -2.31 6.26 -5.88
C LYS A 31 -1.48 7.54 -6.04
N GLU A 32 -1.58 8.44 -5.06
CA GLU A 32 -0.89 9.73 -5.05
C GLU A 32 0.57 9.57 -4.67
N LEU A 33 0.85 8.76 -3.63
CA LEU A 33 2.21 8.46 -3.18
C LEU A 33 3.04 7.75 -4.24
N LEU A 34 2.39 7.00 -5.15
CA LEU A 34 3.04 6.37 -6.30
C LEU A 34 3.11 7.26 -7.54
N GLY A 35 2.60 8.49 -7.47
CA GLY A 35 2.56 9.40 -8.62
C GLY A 35 1.68 8.88 -9.77
N GLN A 36 0.68 8.03 -9.51
CA GLN A 36 -0.18 7.45 -10.55
C GLN A 36 -1.47 8.25 -10.78
N GLY A 37 -1.64 9.36 -10.07
CA GLY A 37 -2.81 10.23 -10.19
C GLY A 37 -3.19 10.86 -8.86
N LEU A 38 -4.06 11.87 -8.94
CA LEU A 38 -4.67 12.50 -7.77
C LEU A 38 -6.03 11.84 -7.48
N LEU A 39 -6.37 11.66 -6.21
CA LEU A 39 -7.72 11.34 -5.77
C LEU A 39 -8.58 12.60 -5.87
N LEU A 40 -9.85 12.41 -6.26
CA LEU A 40 -10.81 13.50 -6.42
C LEU A 40 -10.96 14.35 -5.15
N ARG A 41 -10.78 13.74 -3.98
CA ARG A 41 -10.80 14.41 -2.68
C ARG A 41 -9.63 15.39 -2.49
N SER A 42 -8.44 15.06 -2.99
CA SER A 42 -7.26 15.92 -2.90
C SER A 42 -7.34 17.12 -3.86
N LEU A 43 -8.13 17.01 -4.93
CA LEU A 43 -8.38 18.12 -5.88
C LEU A 43 -9.24 19.24 -5.28
N GLN A 44 -10.04 18.96 -4.24
CA GLN A 44 -10.93 19.96 -3.64
C GLN A 44 -10.23 20.88 -2.63
N GLU A 45 -9.06 20.48 -2.13
CA GLU A 45 -8.31 21.20 -1.08
C GLU A 45 -7.02 21.88 -1.59
N HIS A 46 -6.57 21.57 -2.82
CA HIS A 46 -5.30 22.06 -3.36
C HIS A 46 -5.40 23.39 -4.12
N ASN A 47 -4.38 24.23 -3.96
CA ASN A 47 -4.20 25.45 -4.74
C ASN A 47 -3.80 25.11 -6.20
N GLN A 48 -4.27 25.89 -7.19
CA GLN A 48 -4.08 25.59 -8.63
C GLN A 48 -2.61 25.43 -9.06
N GLU A 49 -1.68 26.11 -8.39
CA GLU A 49 -0.25 26.01 -8.65
C GLU A 49 0.32 24.66 -8.20
N GLN A 50 -0.19 24.12 -7.10
CA GLN A 50 0.27 22.87 -6.49
C GLN A 50 -0.18 21.66 -7.31
N GLU A 51 -1.41 21.69 -7.84
CA GLU A 51 -1.92 20.67 -8.77
C GLU A 51 -1.07 20.57 -10.05
N LYS A 52 -0.61 21.71 -10.60
CA LYS A 52 0.27 21.73 -11.78
C LYS A 52 1.59 21.01 -11.52
N VAL A 53 2.16 21.17 -10.34
CA VAL A 53 3.44 20.56 -9.97
C VAL A 53 3.26 19.06 -9.69
N GLU A 54 2.17 18.65 -9.06
CA GLU A 54 1.86 17.24 -8.83
C GLU A 54 1.54 16.49 -10.13
N ARG A 55 0.79 17.10 -11.06
CA ARG A 55 0.59 16.51 -12.40
C ARG A 55 1.90 16.28 -13.14
N ARG A 56 2.89 17.17 -12.98
CA ARG A 56 4.22 17.01 -13.60
C ARG A 56 5.04 15.90 -12.95
N GLN A 57 4.76 15.54 -11.70
CA GLN A 57 5.42 14.46 -10.97
C GLN A 57 4.76 13.09 -11.19
N GLN A 58 3.71 13.02 -12.01
CA GLN A 58 3.05 11.76 -12.31
C GLN A 58 3.89 10.88 -13.23
N VAL A 59 3.94 9.59 -12.92
CA VAL A 59 4.60 8.59 -13.76
C VAL A 59 3.70 8.22 -14.95
N PRO A 60 4.29 7.87 -16.11
CA PRO A 60 3.53 7.42 -17.27
C PRO A 60 2.82 6.09 -17.01
N PHE A 61 1.71 5.85 -17.72
CA PHE A 61 0.80 4.71 -17.48
C PHE A 61 1.47 3.33 -17.49
N HIS A 62 2.45 3.10 -18.36
CA HIS A 62 3.14 1.80 -18.43
C HIS A 62 4.06 1.53 -17.22
N LEU A 63 4.31 2.53 -16.37
CA LEU A 63 4.98 2.38 -15.08
C LEU A 63 4.00 2.30 -13.91
N HIS A 64 2.69 2.33 -14.17
CA HIS A 64 1.69 2.21 -13.13
C HIS A 64 1.70 0.78 -12.58
N ILE A 65 1.71 0.70 -11.26
CA ILE A 65 1.50 -0.53 -10.51
C ILE A 65 0.02 -0.62 -10.21
N ASN A 66 -0.61 -1.73 -10.60
CA ASN A 66 -2.01 -2.00 -10.25
C ASN A 66 -2.16 -1.99 -8.73
N LEU A 67 -2.91 -1.03 -8.18
CA LEU A 67 -3.05 -0.81 -6.74
C LEU A 67 -3.69 -1.98 -5.99
N GLY A 68 -4.54 -2.77 -6.65
CA GLY A 68 -5.15 -3.96 -6.04
C GLY A 68 -4.15 -5.09 -5.80
N LEU A 69 -3.03 -5.13 -6.54
CA LEU A 69 -1.99 -6.15 -6.37
C LEU A 69 -1.24 -6.00 -5.02
N PRO A 70 -0.60 -4.86 -4.70
CA PRO A 70 0.07 -4.68 -3.41
C PRO A 70 -0.91 -4.62 -2.24
N GLU A 71 -2.17 -4.23 -2.45
CA GLU A 71 -3.21 -4.30 -1.41
C GLU A 71 -3.54 -5.77 -1.07
N GLY A 72 -3.77 -6.60 -2.09
CA GLY A 72 -4.00 -8.03 -1.91
C GLY A 72 -2.81 -8.75 -1.27
N ILE A 73 -1.58 -8.43 -1.71
CA ILE A 73 -0.36 -8.98 -1.11
C ILE A 73 -0.26 -8.62 0.38
N TYR A 74 -0.45 -7.34 0.72
CA TYR A 74 -0.43 -6.87 2.11
C TYR A 74 -1.49 -7.56 2.98
N LEU A 75 -2.72 -7.72 2.49
CA LEU A 75 -3.80 -8.38 3.22
C LEU A 75 -3.54 -9.88 3.43
N VAL A 76 -3.01 -10.56 2.42
CA VAL A 76 -2.61 -11.98 2.54
C VAL A 76 -1.54 -12.14 3.61
N SER A 77 -0.55 -11.25 3.63
CA SER A 77 0.54 -11.34 4.61
C SER A 77 0.12 -10.91 6.01
N ALA A 78 -0.75 -9.91 6.14
CA ALA A 78 -1.39 -9.58 7.40
C ALA A 78 -2.17 -10.79 7.94
N MET A 79 -2.95 -11.46 7.10
CA MET A 79 -3.70 -12.67 7.46
C MET A 79 -2.77 -13.78 7.97
N LEU A 80 -1.67 -14.04 7.26
CA LEU A 80 -0.70 -15.07 7.64
C LEU A 80 0.04 -14.77 8.96
N LEU A 81 0.13 -13.50 9.37
CA LEU A 81 0.78 -13.09 10.61
C LEU A 81 -0.20 -12.98 11.77
N GLU A 82 -1.36 -12.38 11.55
CA GLU A 82 -2.35 -12.06 12.58
C GLU A 82 -3.15 -13.28 13.02
N ILE A 83 -3.62 -14.14 12.10
CA ILE A 83 -4.45 -15.30 12.48
C ILE A 83 -3.73 -16.23 13.46
N PRO A 84 -2.47 -16.66 13.22
CA PRO A 84 -1.75 -17.52 14.16
C PRO A 84 -1.47 -16.83 15.50
N TYR A 85 -1.38 -15.50 15.51
CA TYR A 85 -1.19 -14.73 16.73
C TYR A 85 -2.50 -14.62 17.54
N MET A 86 -3.64 -14.44 16.87
CA MET A 86 -4.96 -14.32 17.50
C MET A 86 -5.51 -15.65 18.02
N ALA A 87 -5.33 -16.75 17.27
CA ALA A 87 -5.85 -18.08 17.58
C ALA A 87 -5.56 -18.61 19.02
N PRO A 88 -4.35 -18.45 19.59
CA PRO A 88 -4.12 -18.84 20.98
C PRO A 88 -4.71 -17.82 21.99
N HIS A 89 -4.77 -16.54 21.64
CA HIS A 89 -5.31 -15.49 22.52
C HIS A 89 -6.83 -15.58 22.70
N GLU A 90 -7.55 -16.08 21.70
CA GLU A 90 -8.99 -16.37 21.80
C GLU A 90 -9.30 -17.64 22.61
N SER A 91 -8.34 -18.57 22.75
CA SER A 91 -8.51 -19.75 23.61
C SER A 91 -8.29 -19.49 25.11
N ASP A 92 -7.78 -18.31 25.47
CA ASP A 92 -7.48 -17.89 26.85
C ASP A 92 -8.56 -16.97 27.47
N THR A 93 -9.71 -16.78 26.81
CA THR A 93 -10.86 -16.12 27.44
C THR A 93 -11.60 -17.08 28.38
N PRO A 94 -11.65 -16.84 29.71
CA PRO A 94 -12.38 -17.68 30.67
C PRO A 94 -13.91 -17.56 30.55
#